data_AF-A0A432PVM6-F1
#
_entry.id   AF-A0A432PVM6-F1
#
_cell.length_a   1.000
_cell.length_b   1.000
_cell.length_c   1.000
_cell.angle_alpha   90.00
_cell.angle_beta   90.00
_cell.angle_gamma   90.00
#
_symmetry.space_group_name_H-M   'P 1'
#
loop_
_entity.id
_entity.type
_entity.pdbx_description
1 polymer ?
#
loop_
_entity_poly.entity_id
_entity_poly.type
_entity_poly.pdbx_seq_one_letter_code
_entity_poly.pdbx_strand_id
1 'polypeptide(L)'
;MISKESLDDEILREIASVGGGYGRKIEYCMERARRIKRALNYLEERIKREKGKIPKFSIRLSVQLRKRFDHYLNEAYKYRYYLIIYRESIGLTNHRPVYEIYNIEELKDE
;
A
#
# COMPACT_ATOMS: atom_id res chain seq x y z
N MET A 1 -41.02 2.84 10.61
CA MET A 1 -39.97 3.47 11.45
C MET A 1 -38.86 2.45 11.60
N ILE A 2 -37.67 2.76 11.10
CA ILE A 2 -36.47 1.95 11.31
C ILE A 2 -36.10 2.11 12.79
N SER A 3 -35.88 1.02 13.52
CA SER A 3 -35.50 1.09 14.94
C SER A 3 -34.05 1.59 15.06
N LYS A 4 -33.74 2.27 16.16
CA LYS A 4 -32.40 2.82 16.40
C LYS A 4 -31.30 1.74 16.31
N GLU A 5 -31.59 0.54 16.83
CA GLU A 5 -30.69 -0.62 16.75
C GLU A 5 -30.40 -1.06 15.30
N SER A 6 -31.40 -1.06 14.43
CA SER A 6 -31.20 -1.41 13.02
C SER A 6 -30.40 -0.37 12.23
N LEU A 7 -30.47 0.90 12.64
CA LEU A 7 -29.67 1.98 12.06
C LEU A 7 -28.20 1.88 12.47
N ASP A 8 -27.95 1.57 13.75
CA ASP A 8 -26.59 1.40 14.29
C ASP A 8 -25.89 0.19 13.64
N ASP A 9 -26.60 -0.92 13.40
CA ASP A 9 -26.06 -2.10 12.70
C ASP A 9 -25.72 -1.83 11.23
N GLU A 10 -26.52 -1.04 10.53
CA GLU A 10 -26.28 -0.67 9.13
C GLU A 10 -25.03 0.22 9.00
N ILE A 11 -24.89 1.20 9.91
CA ILE A 11 -23.71 2.05 10.02
C ILE A 11 -22.46 1.21 10.34
N LEU A 12 -22.53 0.27 11.29
CA LEU A 12 -21.41 -0.60 11.63
C LEU A 12 -20.98 -1.49 10.45
N ARG A 13 -21.93 -1.99 9.66
CA ARG A 13 -21.63 -2.76 8.42
C ARG A 13 -20.97 -1.89 7.37
N GLU A 14 -21.44 -0.66 7.18
CA GLU A 14 -20.82 0.29 6.26
C GLU A 14 -19.39 0.62 6.69
N ILE A 15 -19.16 0.84 7.98
CA ILE A 15 -17.82 1.04 8.59
C ILE A 15 -16.89 -0.13 8.32
N ALA A 16 -17.35 -1.36 8.57
CA ALA A 16 -16.55 -2.55 8.29
C ALA A 16 -16.28 -2.73 6.78
N SER A 17 -17.28 -2.43 5.93
CA SER A 17 -17.18 -2.60 4.47
C SER A 17 -16.25 -1.57 3.83
N VAL A 18 -16.41 -0.29 4.15
CA VAL A 18 -15.62 0.81 3.59
C VAL A 18 -14.21 0.80 4.18
N GLY A 19 -14.08 0.63 5.49
CA GLY A 19 -12.79 0.48 6.18
C GLY A 19 -12.01 -0.73 5.66
N GLY A 20 -12.66 -1.90 5.56
CA GLY A 20 -12.07 -3.11 4.98
C GLY A 20 -11.79 -2.98 3.48
N GLY A 21 -12.56 -2.17 2.76
CA GLY A 21 -12.33 -1.84 1.36
C GLY A 21 -11.01 -1.11 1.13
N TYR A 22 -10.73 -0.06 1.90
CA TYR A 22 -9.45 0.65 1.82
C TYR A 22 -8.30 -0.21 2.32
N GLY A 23 -8.47 -0.94 3.43
CA GLY A 23 -7.46 -1.87 3.96
C GLY A 23 -6.98 -2.88 2.90
N ARG A 24 -7.89 -3.57 2.22
CA ARG A 24 -7.56 -4.52 1.14
C ARG A 24 -6.81 -3.87 -0.02
N LYS A 25 -7.13 -2.63 -0.38
CA LYS A 25 -6.43 -1.90 -1.44
C LYS A 25 -5.01 -1.55 -1.02
N ILE A 26 -4.81 -1.13 0.23
CA ILE A 26 -3.48 -0.86 0.80
C ILE A 26 -2.64 -2.14 0.79
N GLU A 27 -3.17 -3.24 1.31
CA GLU A 27 -2.50 -4.54 1.35
C GLU A 27 -2.08 -5.03 -0.04
N TYR A 28 -3.00 -4.93 -1.01
CA TYR A 28 -2.72 -5.26 -2.41
C TYR A 28 -1.55 -4.42 -2.97
N CYS A 29 -1.59 -3.10 -2.78
CA CYS A 29 -0.53 -2.20 -3.24
C CYS A 29 0.81 -2.53 -2.58
N MET A 30 0.83 -2.77 -1.26
CA MET A 30 2.04 -3.15 -0.52
C MET A 30 2.59 -4.49 -1.01
N GLU A 31 1.75 -5.49 -1.27
CA GLU A 31 2.18 -6.78 -1.77
C GLU A 31 2.83 -6.65 -3.16
N ARG A 32 2.22 -5.88 -4.07
CA ARG A 32 2.78 -5.59 -5.39
C ARG A 32 4.12 -4.86 -5.30
N ALA A 33 4.21 -3.85 -4.42
CA ALA A 33 5.45 -3.12 -4.16
C ALA A 33 6.56 -4.06 -3.64
N ARG A 34 6.27 -4.94 -2.67
CA ARG A 34 7.22 -5.96 -2.17
C ARG A 34 7.73 -6.90 -3.26
N ARG A 35 6.85 -7.36 -4.15
CA ARG A 35 7.25 -8.22 -5.28
C ARG A 35 8.18 -7.49 -6.25
N ILE A 36 7.89 -6.23 -6.55
CA ILE A 36 8.74 -5.40 -7.41
C ILE A 36 10.09 -5.12 -6.74
N LYS A 37 10.11 -4.80 -5.45
CA LYS A 37 11.33 -4.59 -4.67
C LYS A 37 12.24 -5.81 -4.69
N ARG A 38 11.68 -7.01 -4.48
CA ARG A 38 12.43 -8.27 -4.62
C ARG A 38 13.02 -8.45 -6.03
N ALA A 39 12.28 -8.10 -7.07
CA ALA A 39 12.79 -8.14 -8.45
C ALA A 39 13.90 -7.12 -8.70
N LEU A 40 13.81 -5.91 -8.14
CA LEU A 40 14.86 -4.89 -8.17
C LEU A 40 16.13 -5.40 -7.46
N ASN A 41 16.00 -5.94 -6.25
CA ASN A 41 17.14 -6.48 -5.49
C ASN A 41 17.85 -7.60 -6.25
N TYR A 42 17.08 -8.53 -6.85
CA TYR A 42 17.64 -9.60 -7.68
C TYR A 42 18.41 -9.03 -8.89
N LEU A 43 17.83 -8.03 -9.56
CA LEU A 43 18.45 -7.40 -10.72
C LEU A 43 19.74 -6.66 -10.34
N GLU A 44 19.74 -5.95 -9.21
CA GLU A 44 20.92 -5.27 -8.68
C GLU A 44 22.03 -6.26 -8.33
N GLU A 45 21.72 -7.34 -7.62
CA GLU A 45 22.68 -8.40 -7.29
C GLU A 45 23.26 -9.05 -8.54
N ARG A 46 22.42 -9.31 -9.55
CA ARG A 46 22.89 -9.84 -10.84
C ARG A 46 23.83 -8.86 -11.55
N ILE A 47 23.48 -7.57 -11.58
CA ILE A 47 24.29 -6.52 -12.20
C ILE A 47 25.66 -6.43 -11.51
N LYS A 48 25.71 -6.49 -10.17
CA LYS A 48 26.97 -6.48 -9.41
C LYS A 48 27.87 -7.66 -9.77
N ARG A 49 27.30 -8.85 -10.00
CA ARG A 49 28.05 -10.07 -10.38
C ARG A 49 28.62 -10.00 -11.80
N GLU A 50 27.93 -9.37 -12.74
CA GLU A 50 28.32 -9.33 -14.17
C GLU A 50 29.48 -8.35 -14.51
N LYS A 51 30.17 -7.77 -13.50
CA LYS A 51 31.42 -6.97 -13.60
C LYS A 51 31.68 -6.31 -14.98
N GLY A 52 30.82 -5.39 -15.40
CA GLY A 52 31.12 -4.44 -16.49
C GLY A 52 30.35 -4.62 -17.81
N LYS A 53 29.51 -5.65 -17.99
CA LYS A 53 28.59 -5.73 -19.14
C LYS A 53 27.14 -5.62 -18.69
N ILE A 54 26.70 -4.43 -18.29
CA ILE A 54 25.29 -4.20 -17.95
C ILE A 54 24.48 -4.10 -19.26
N PRO A 55 23.57 -5.04 -19.56
CA PRO A 55 22.74 -4.93 -20.74
C PRO A 55 21.85 -3.69 -20.65
N LYS A 56 21.73 -2.91 -21.75
CA LYS A 56 20.80 -1.77 -21.82
C LYS A 56 19.37 -2.15 -21.41
N PHE A 57 18.99 -3.40 -21.68
CA PHE A 57 17.72 -3.98 -21.25
C PHE A 57 17.57 -4.00 -19.73
N SER A 58 18.60 -4.42 -18.98
CA SER A 58 18.58 -4.45 -17.51
C SER A 58 18.41 -3.05 -16.90
N ILE A 59 19.04 -2.03 -17.50
CA ILE A 59 18.85 -0.63 -17.07
C ILE A 59 17.42 -0.17 -17.35
N ARG A 60 16.89 -0.44 -18.55
CA ARG A 60 15.50 -0.08 -18.88
C ARG A 60 14.51 -0.77 -17.95
N LEU A 61 14.73 -2.05 -17.66
CA LEU A 61 13.90 -2.83 -16.76
C LEU A 61 13.97 -2.25 -15.33
N SER A 62 15.15 -1.92 -14.82
CA SER A 62 15.29 -1.34 -13.48
C SER A 62 14.52 -0.01 -13.36
N VAL A 63 14.61 0.86 -14.36
CA VAL A 63 13.85 2.12 -14.39
C VAL A 63 12.34 1.87 -14.41
N GLN A 64 11.86 0.93 -15.23
CA GLN A 64 10.44 0.58 -15.27
C GLN A 64 9.93 -0.02 -13.95
N LEU A 65 10.73 -0.89 -13.33
CA LEU A 65 10.41 -1.47 -12.03
C LEU A 65 10.35 -0.40 -10.94
N ARG A 66 11.32 0.54 -10.88
CA ARG A 66 11.28 1.67 -9.94
C ARG A 66 10.02 2.51 -10.11
N LYS A 67 9.68 2.90 -11.35
CA LYS A 67 8.43 3.63 -11.62
C LYS A 67 7.18 2.89 -11.16
N ARG A 68 7.12 1.57 -11.36
CA ARG A 68 6.00 0.74 -10.88
C ARG A 68 5.98 0.63 -9.36
N PHE A 69 7.14 0.50 -8.73
CA PHE A 69 7.27 0.48 -7.29
C PHE A 69 6.73 1.77 -6.67
N ASP A 70 7.18 2.93 -7.17
CA ASP A 70 6.72 4.24 -6.72
C ASP A 70 5.21 4.42 -6.93
N HIS A 71 4.68 3.94 -8.06
CA HIS A 71 3.25 3.96 -8.33
C HIS A 71 2.45 3.21 -7.25
N TYR A 72 2.84 1.97 -6.93
CA TYR A 72 2.13 1.18 -5.91
C TYR A 72 2.29 1.76 -4.50
N LEU A 73 3.46 2.31 -4.16
CA LEU A 73 3.64 3.02 -2.90
C LEU A 73 2.71 4.23 -2.80
N ASN A 74 2.66 5.07 -3.84
CA ASN A 74 1.80 6.26 -3.86
C ASN A 74 0.32 5.91 -3.77
N GLU A 75 -0.13 4.83 -4.43
CA GLU A 75 -1.50 4.34 -4.29
C GLU A 75 -1.78 3.83 -2.86
N ALA A 76 -0.83 3.11 -2.24
CA ALA A 76 -0.99 2.70 -0.84
C ALA A 76 -1.13 3.92 0.10
N TYR A 77 -0.30 4.94 -0.08
CA TYR A 77 -0.37 6.20 0.69
C TYR A 77 -1.72 6.89 0.51
N LYS A 78 -2.22 6.95 -0.73
CA LYS A 78 -3.51 7.52 -1.07
C LYS A 78 -4.67 6.78 -0.39
N TYR A 79 -4.69 5.45 -0.43
CA TYR A 79 -5.74 4.68 0.24
C TYR A 79 -5.63 4.75 1.77
N ARG A 80 -4.42 4.82 2.33
CA ARG A 80 -4.22 5.05 3.77
C ARG A 80 -4.78 6.42 4.19
N TYR A 81 -4.56 7.46 3.38
CA TYR A 81 -5.15 8.78 3.60
C TYR A 81 -6.69 8.74 3.53
N TYR A 82 -7.27 8.04 2.55
CA TYR A 82 -8.73 7.88 2.47
C TYR A 82 -9.31 7.13 3.67
N LEU A 83 -8.60 6.10 4.17
CA LEU A 83 -8.99 5.39 5.36
C LEU A 83 -8.96 6.30 6.61
N ILE A 84 -7.97 7.19 6.70
CA ILE A 84 -7.89 8.19 7.77
C ILE A 84 -9.07 9.14 7.72
N ILE A 85 -9.34 9.78 6.57
CA ILE A 85 -10.50 10.68 6.41
C ILE A 85 -11.80 9.95 6.75
N TYR A 86 -11.95 8.72 6.26
CA TYR A 86 -13.13 7.92 6.54
C TYR A 86 -13.31 7.71 8.05
N ARG A 87 -12.25 7.35 8.77
CA ARG A 87 -12.28 7.19 10.23
C ARG A 87 -12.59 8.51 10.95
N GLU A 88 -12.05 9.64 10.50
CA GLU A 88 -12.39 10.95 11.06
C GLU A 88 -13.87 11.29 10.87
N SER A 89 -14.45 11.00 9.70
CA SER A 89 -15.86 11.27 9.40
C SER A 89 -16.85 10.53 10.31
N ILE A 90 -16.41 9.43 10.92
CA ILE A 90 -17.18 8.60 11.86
C ILE A 90 -16.73 8.79 13.32
N GLY A 91 -15.91 9.79 13.61
CA GLY A 91 -15.46 10.13 14.97
C GLY A 91 -14.32 9.28 15.53
N LEU A 92 -13.68 8.44 14.70
CA LEU A 92 -12.50 7.64 15.07
C LEU A 92 -11.20 8.42 14.79
N THR A 93 -10.83 9.32 15.69
CA THR A 93 -9.72 10.28 15.49
C THR A 93 -8.32 9.72 15.79
N ASN A 94 -8.21 8.55 16.41
CA ASN A 94 -6.90 7.91 16.63
C ASN A 94 -6.46 7.13 15.38
N HIS A 95 -5.40 7.65 14.74
CA HIS A 95 -4.83 7.11 13.50
C HIS A 95 -3.58 6.26 13.72
N ARG A 96 -3.00 6.25 14.92
CA ARG A 96 -1.79 5.48 15.23
C ARG A 96 -1.91 4.01 14.81
N PRO A 97 -3.02 3.29 15.08
CA PRO A 97 -3.17 1.91 14.64
C PRO A 97 -3.16 1.74 13.11
N VAL A 98 -3.66 2.73 12.36
CA VAL A 98 -3.68 2.67 10.89
C VAL A 98 -2.25 2.75 10.34
N TYR A 99 -1.41 3.62 10.90
CA TYR A 99 0.00 3.72 10.53
C TYR A 99 0.80 2.48 10.93
N GLU A 100 0.52 1.89 12.10
CA GLU A 100 1.19 0.67 12.58
C GLU A 100 0.81 -0.56 11.74
N ILE A 101 -0.48 -0.77 11.47
CA ILE A 101 -0.96 -1.91 10.65
C ILE A 101 -0.51 -1.75 9.19
N TYR A 102 -0.56 -0.52 8.67
CA TYR A 102 -0.18 -0.20 7.30
C TYR A 102 1.07 0.66 7.27
N ASN A 103 2.17 0.08 7.77
CA ASN A 103 3.48 0.71 7.77
C ASN A 103 4.10 0.68 6.37
N ILE A 104 3.69 1.64 5.53
CA ILE A 104 4.15 1.76 4.14
C ILE A 104 5.64 2.16 4.09
N GLU A 105 6.11 2.86 5.12
CA GLU A 105 7.46 3.38 5.26
C GLU A 105 8.53 2.28 5.32
N GLU A 106 8.24 1.11 5.91
CA GLU A 106 9.14 -0.06 5.93
C GLU A 106 9.65 -0.44 4.53
N LEU A 107 8.84 -0.22 3.50
CA LEU A 107 9.22 -0.55 2.13
C LEU A 107 10.23 0.42 1.53
N LYS A 108 10.51 1.57 2.14
CA LYS A 108 11.55 2.51 1.70
C LYS A 108 12.91 2.23 2.31
N ASP A 109 12.95 1.66 3.52
CA ASP A 109 14.18 1.54 4.32
C ASP A 109 14.82 0.13 4.27
N GLU A 110 14.07 -0.91 3.88
CA GLU A 110 14.63 -2.26 3.57
C GLU A 110 15.40 -2.34 2.24
#